data_AF-A0A4Y2MDN7-F1
#
_entry.id   AF-A0A4Y2MDN7-F1
#
_cell.length_a   1.000
_cell.length_b   1.000
_cell.length_c   1.000
_cell.angle_alpha   90.00
_cell.angle_beta   90.00
_cell.angle_gamma   90.00
#
_symmetry.space_group_name_H-M   'P 1'
#
loop_
_entity.id
_entity.type
_entity.pdbx_description
1 polymer ?
#
loop_
_entity_poly.entity_id
_entity_poly.type
_entity_poly.pdbx_seq_one_letter_code
_entity_poly.pdbx_strand_id
1 'polypeptide(L)'
;MQPHSHPLIFTILDIYDKLCARGFTILFCSIPAHVGIDGNEQADMAAKMASTFFNTTVPVNDIKKFVKNLCHSNWQSQWNHEMQNKLHAIKPLQGHIFFRCDGPHDPEVP
;
A
#
# COMPACT_ATOMS: atom_id res chain seq x y z
N MET A 1 2.48 -6.39 -23.80
CA MET A 1 1.88 -6.56 -22.47
C MET A 1 2.60 -7.71 -21.78
N GLN A 2 3.54 -7.42 -20.88
CA GLN A 2 4.15 -8.47 -20.06
C GLN A 2 3.34 -8.59 -18.76
N PRO A 3 2.97 -9.80 -18.33
CA PRO A 3 2.38 -9.95 -17.01
C PRO A 3 3.49 -9.70 -16.00
N HIS A 4 3.29 -8.71 -15.14
CA HIS A 4 4.13 -8.46 -13.97
C HIS A 4 3.92 -9.58 -12.94
N SER A 5 4.27 -10.82 -13.30
CA SER A 5 4.18 -11.97 -12.41
C SER A 5 5.31 -11.85 -11.40
N HIS A 6 4.92 -11.70 -10.14
CA HIS A 6 5.87 -11.61 -9.03
C HIS A 6 6.76 -12.87 -9.02
N PRO A 7 8.10 -12.76 -8.85
CA PRO A 7 9.02 -13.91 -8.94
C PRO A 7 8.65 -15.06 -7.99
N LEU A 8 8.00 -14.75 -6.85
CA LEU A 8 7.46 -15.76 -5.93
C LEU A 8 6.48 -16.73 -6.59
N ILE A 9 5.68 -16.29 -7.57
CA ILE A 9 4.69 -17.14 -8.24
C ILE A 9 5.41 -18.26 -8.99
N PHE A 10 6.49 -17.94 -9.71
CA PHE A 10 7.29 -18.94 -10.41
C PHE A 10 7.97 -19.91 -9.45
N THR A 11 8.47 -19.42 -8.32
CA THR A 11 9.04 -20.28 -7.27
C THR A 11 8.00 -21.26 -6.71
N ILE A 12 6.78 -20.79 -6.44
CA ILE A 12 5.70 -21.64 -5.92
C ILE A 12 5.32 -22.71 -6.95
N LEU A 13 5.19 -22.34 -8.23
CA LEU A 13 4.87 -23.28 -9.31
C LEU A 13 5.97 -24.33 -9.51
N ASP A 14 7.24 -23.92 -9.48
CA ASP A 14 8.38 -24.84 -9.58
C ASP A 14 8.40 -25.86 -8.43
N ILE A 15 8.10 -25.42 -7.20
CA ILE A 15 7.99 -26.31 -6.04
C ILE A 15 6.82 -27.28 -6.22
N TYR A 16 5.66 -26.77 -6.66
CA TYR A 16 4.47 -27.58 -6.90
C TYR A 16 4.75 -28.68 -7.93
N ASP A 17 5.33 -28.32 -9.08
CA ASP A 17 5.66 -29.28 -10.15
C ASP A 17 6.63 -30.35 -9.67
N LYS A 18 7.66 -29.97 -8.89
CA LYS A 18 8.61 -30.91 -8.29
C LYS A 18 7.94 -31.89 -7.33
N LEU A 19 6.94 -31.45 -6.58
CA LEU A 19 6.20 -32.32 -5.66
C LEU A 19 5.26 -33.26 -6.43
N CYS A 20 4.55 -32.76 -7.44
CA CYS A 20 3.72 -33.59 -8.31
C CYS A 20 4.55 -34.64 -9.07
N ALA A 21 5.73 -34.27 -9.58
CA ALA A 21 6.65 -35.20 -10.25
C ALA A 21 7.13 -36.33 -9.33
N ARG A 22 7.12 -36.12 -8.01
CA ARG A 22 7.44 -37.14 -6.99
C ARG A 22 6.23 -37.97 -6.55
N GLY A 23 5.06 -37.75 -7.16
CA GLY A 23 3.83 -38.50 -6.90
C GLY A 23 2.98 -37.94 -5.75
N PHE A 24 3.27 -36.74 -5.24
CA PHE A 24 2.42 -36.11 -4.23
C PHE A 24 1.14 -35.53 -4.87
N THR A 25 0.01 -35.77 -4.23
CA THR A 25 -1.26 -35.07 -4.54
C THR A 25 -1.40 -33.90 -3.57
N ILE A 26 -1.43 -32.68 -4.12
CA ILE A 26 -1.55 -31.45 -3.34
C ILE A 26 -2.95 -30.88 -3.56
N LEU A 27 -3.67 -30.61 -2.48
CA LEU A 27 -4.98 -29.97 -2.50
C LEU A 27 -4.88 -28.59 -1.85
N PHE A 28 -5.32 -27.56 -2.58
CA PHE A 28 -5.50 -26.22 -2.04
C PHE A 28 -6.96 -26.05 -1.61
N CYS A 29 -7.16 -25.70 -0.34
CA CYS A 29 -8.47 -25.36 0.19
C CYS A 29 -8.44 -23.94 0.76
N SER A 30 -9.47 -23.16 0.47
CA SER A 30 -9.68 -21.86 1.10
C SER A 30 -10.52 -22.08 2.35
N ILE A 31 -9.95 -21.76 3.51
CA ILE A 31 -10.64 -21.82 4.79
C ILE A 31 -11.00 -20.39 5.20
N PRO A 32 -12.26 -20.10 5.56
CA PRO A 32 -12.64 -18.81 6.13
C PRO A 32 -11.91 -18.57 7.46
N ALA A 33 -11.47 -17.33 7.69
CA ALA A 33 -10.84 -16.96 8.95
C ALA A 33 -11.84 -17.04 10.13
N HIS A 34 -11.33 -17.33 11.33
CA HIS A 34 -12.09 -17.31 12.59
C HIS A 34 -13.23 -18.35 12.69
N VAL A 35 -13.08 -19.51 12.06
CA VAL A 35 -14.08 -20.60 12.16
C VAL A 35 -13.79 -21.63 13.25
N GLY A 36 -12.84 -21.37 14.17
CA GLY A 36 -12.55 -22.29 15.28
C GLY A 36 -11.75 -23.53 14.86
N ILE A 37 -11.06 -23.51 13.72
CA ILE A 37 -10.15 -24.59 13.33
C ILE A 37 -8.77 -24.26 13.92
N ASP A 38 -8.42 -24.96 15.00
CA ASP A 38 -7.19 -24.72 15.77
C ASP A 38 -5.92 -24.62 14.91
N GLY A 39 -5.79 -25.46 13.88
CA GLY A 39 -4.64 -25.43 12.97
C GLY A 39 -4.58 -24.17 12.09
N ASN A 40 -5.73 -23.69 11.62
CA ASN A 40 -5.82 -22.47 10.82
C ASN A 40 -5.58 -21.23 11.70
N GLU A 41 -6.13 -21.21 12.91
CA GLU A 41 -5.94 -20.12 13.86
C GLU A 41 -4.49 -19.97 14.31
N GLN A 42 -3.79 -21.09 14.53
CA GLN A 42 -2.36 -21.09 14.82
C GLN A 42 -1.54 -20.53 13.65
N ALA A 43 -1.85 -20.94 12.41
CA ALA A 43 -1.18 -20.42 11.22
C ALA A 43 -1.42 -18.92 11.03
N ASP A 44 -2.66 -18.45 11.20
CA ASP A 44 -3.02 -17.04 11.15
C ASP A 44 -2.29 -16.23 12.24
N MET A 45 -2.21 -16.77 13.46
CA MET A 45 -1.49 -16.12 14.55
C MET A 45 0.01 -16.02 14.27
N ALA A 46 0.63 -17.07 13.73
CA ALA A 46 2.04 -17.05 13.33
C ALA A 46 2.29 -16.02 12.21
N ALA A 47 1.41 -15.96 11.21
CA ALA A 47 1.49 -14.96 10.14
C ALA A 47 1.36 -13.53 10.69
N LYS A 48 0.41 -13.29 11.61
CA LYS A 48 0.25 -11.99 12.30
C LYS A 48 1.50 -11.61 13.08
N MET A 49 2.09 -12.55 13.84
CA MET A 49 3.33 -12.31 14.58
C MET A 49 4.50 -11.97 13.66
N ALA A 50 4.68 -12.70 12.56
CA ALA A 50 5.71 -12.39 11.56
C ALA A 50 5.49 -11.01 10.91
N SER A 51 4.24 -10.63 10.66
CA SER A 51 3.90 -9.31 10.12
C SER A 51 4.22 -8.16 11.09
N THR A 52 4.08 -8.37 12.41
CA THR A 52 4.40 -7.33 13.41
C THR A 52 5.89 -6.98 13.47
N PHE A 53 6.77 -7.85 13.00
CA PHE A 53 8.21 -7.58 12.88
C PHE A 53 8.52 -6.52 11.80
N PHE A 54 7.58 -6.30 10.87
CA PHE A 54 7.65 -5.27 9.84
C PHE A 54 6.90 -3.98 10.21
N ASN A 55 6.49 -3.82 11.48
CA ASN A 55 6.02 -2.52 11.96
C ASN A 55 7.20 -1.54 11.86
N THR A 56 7.22 -0.76 10.80
CA THR A 56 8.10 0.39 10.64
C THR A 56 8.06 1.18 11.94
N THR A 57 9.22 1.36 12.57
CA THR A 57 9.42 2.09 13.83
C THR A 57 8.78 3.48 13.84
N VAL A 58 8.50 4.01 12.64
CA VAL A 58 7.76 5.24 12.42
C VAL A 58 6.36 4.88 11.89
N PRO A 59 5.29 5.33 12.57
CA PRO A 59 3.93 5.17 12.09
C PRO A 59 3.79 5.66 10.64
N VAL A 60 3.10 4.89 9.80
CA VAL A 60 2.86 5.24 8.38
C VAL A 60 2.25 6.65 8.23
N ASN A 61 1.47 7.09 9.22
CA ASN A 61 0.90 8.44 9.25
C ASN A 61 1.96 9.54 9.37
N ASP A 62 3.04 9.30 10.10
CA ASP A 62 4.11 10.28 10.26
C ASP A 62 4.98 10.36 9.00
N ILE A 63 5.20 9.22 8.33
CA ILE A 63 5.84 9.18 7.00
C ILE A 63 4.96 9.92 5.98
N LYS A 64 3.65 9.66 5.96
CA LYS A 64 2.70 10.36 5.07
C LYS A 64 2.71 11.87 5.30
N LYS A 65 2.71 12.31 6.57
CA LYS A 65 2.80 13.74 6.93
C LYS A 65 4.14 14.34 6.47
N PHE A 66 5.24 13.63 6.70
CA PHE A 66 6.56 14.09 6.29
C PHE A 66 6.67 14.28 4.77
N VAL A 67 6.25 13.28 4.00
CA VAL A 67 6.24 13.35 2.52
C VAL A 67 5.33 14.47 2.02
N LYS A 68 4.13 14.62 2.62
CA LYS A 68 3.20 15.71 2.28
C LYS A 68 3.82 17.08 2.55
N ASN A 69 4.46 17.26 3.71
CA ASN A 69 5.12 18.50 4.09
C ASN A 69 6.31 18.81 3.18
N LEU A 70 7.10 17.81 2.80
CA LEU A 70 8.21 17.97 1.87
C LEU A 70 7.73 18.41 0.48
N CYS A 71 6.66 17.78 -0.03
CA CYS A 71 6.05 18.15 -1.29
C CYS A 71 5.52 19.60 -1.25
N HIS A 72 4.78 19.97 -0.19
CA HIS A 72 4.32 21.34 0.01
C HIS A 72 5.47 22.34 0.09
N SER A 73 6.54 22.02 0.80
CA SER A 73 7.72 22.90 0.92
C SER A 73 8.41 23.11 -0.43
N ASN A 74 8.63 22.03 -1.19
CA ASN A 74 9.24 22.11 -2.52
C ASN A 74 8.37 22.91 -3.48
N TRP A 75 7.06 22.69 -3.43
CA TRP A 75 6.11 23.40 -4.27
C TRP A 75 6.02 24.89 -3.88
N GLN A 76 5.96 25.21 -2.59
CA GLN A 76 5.96 26.59 -2.10
C GLN A 76 7.28 27.29 -2.45
N SER A 77 8.41 26.58 -2.42
CA SER A 77 9.70 27.11 -2.89
C SER A 77 9.65 27.47 -4.37
N GLN A 78 9.11 26.60 -5.22
CA GLN A 78 8.90 26.90 -6.65
C GLN A 78 7.94 28.07 -6.85
N TRP A 79 6.84 28.12 -6.10
CA TRP A 79 5.87 29.21 -6.14
C TRP A 79 6.51 30.56 -5.80
N ASN A 80 7.36 30.61 -4.78
CA ASN A 80 8.08 31.81 -4.38
C ASN A 80 9.07 32.32 -5.45
N HIS A 81 9.55 31.45 -6.35
CA HIS A 81 10.43 31.83 -7.45
C HIS A 81 9.65 32.32 -8.69
N GLU A 82 8.33 32.10 -8.74
CA GLU A 82 7.44 32.53 -9.83
C GLU A 82 7.00 33.99 -9.67
N MET A 83 7.97 34.90 -9.84
CA MET A 83 7.80 36.35 -9.67
C MET A 83 6.97 37.03 -10.77
N GLN A 84 6.66 36.33 -11.87
CA GLN A 84 5.86 36.86 -13.00
C GLN A 84 4.41 36.36 -13.02
N ASN A 85 4.00 35.59 -12.02
CA ASN A 85 2.64 35.08 -11.96
C ASN A 85 1.70 36.09 -11.27
N LYS A 86 0.67 36.56 -11.98
CA LYS A 86 -0.35 37.47 -11.45
C LYS A 86 -1.11 36.87 -10.27
N LEU A 87 -1.24 35.54 -10.20
CA LEU A 87 -1.86 34.84 -9.08
C LEU A 87 -0.95 34.79 -7.85
N HIS A 88 0.37 34.72 -8.03
CA HIS A 88 1.34 34.79 -6.94
C HIS A 88 1.26 36.11 -6.18
N ALA A 89 1.11 37.23 -6.91
CA ALA A 89 0.93 38.55 -6.30
C ALA A 89 -0.32 38.65 -5.40
N ILE A 90 -1.34 37.82 -5.65
CA ILE A 90 -2.61 37.82 -4.91
C ILE A 90 -2.59 36.75 -3.78
N LYS A 91 -1.89 35.63 -3.98
CA LYS A 91 -1.81 34.51 -3.01
C LYS A 91 -0.38 33.97 -2.92
N PRO A 92 0.50 34.59 -2.10
CA PRO A 92 1.88 34.14 -1.95
C PRO A 92 1.99 32.84 -1.14
N LEU A 93 1.02 32.52 -0.27
CA LEU A 93 0.99 31.28 0.52
C LEU A 93 -0.08 30.33 -0.02
N GLN A 94 0.34 29.15 -0.47
CA GLN A 94 -0.56 28.21 -1.13
C GLN A 94 -1.48 27.45 -0.17
N GLY A 95 -1.19 27.44 1.14
CA GLY A 95 -2.00 26.76 2.15
C GLY A 95 -3.47 27.22 2.23
N HIS A 96 -3.81 28.39 1.66
CA HIS A 96 -5.18 28.91 1.55
C HIS A 96 -5.86 28.63 0.19
N ILE A 97 -5.17 27.96 -0.74
CA ILE A 97 -5.79 27.40 -1.94
C ILE A 97 -6.08 25.94 -1.63
N PHE A 98 -7.24 25.69 -1.02
CA PHE A 98 -7.77 24.35 -0.82
C PHE A 98 -8.07 23.74 -2.20
N PHE A 99 -7.06 23.18 -2.86
CA PHE A 99 -7.33 22.09 -3.81
C PHE A 99 -7.58 20.86 -2.95
N ARG A 100 -8.82 20.73 -2.49
CA ARG A 100 -9.34 19.47 -2.02
C ARG A 100 -9.24 18.55 -3.24
N CYS A 101 -8.25 17.65 -3.26
CA CYS A 101 -8.37 16.45 -4.07
C CYS A 101 -9.47 15.63 -3.40
N ASP A 102 -10.72 15.97 -3.67
CA ASP A 102 -11.78 15.01 -3.55
C ASP A 102 -11.43 13.91 -4.54
N GLY A 103 -10.94 12.78 -4.02
CA GLY A 103 -10.90 11.55 -4.81
C GLY A 103 -12.29 11.24 -5.34
N PRO A 104 -12.41 10.38 -6.37
CA PRO A 104 -13.70 10.05 -6.95
C PRO A 104 -14.66 9.65 -5.81
N HIS A 105 -15.75 10.41 -5.71
CA HIS A 105 -16.86 10.12 -4.82
C HIS A 105 -17.43 8.78 -5.29
N ASP A 106 -17.24 7.72 -4.52
CA ASP A 106 -18.02 6.50 -4.70
C ASP A 106 -19.49 6.87 -4.49
N PRO A 107 -20.37 6.72 -5.50
CA PRO A 107 -21.79 6.78 -5.25
C PRO A 107 -22.21 5.44 -4.64
N GLU A 108 -23.12 5.52 -3.66
CA GLU A 108 -23.75 4.40 -2.94
C GLU A 108 -22.89 3.86 -1.78
N VAL A 109 -23.42 3.66 -0.57
CA VAL A 109 -24.69 3.02 -0.19
C VAL A 109 -25.03 3.42 1.27
N PRO A 110 -26.24 3.12 1.78
CA PRO A 110 -27.52 3.81 1.64
C PRO A 110 -27.75 4.97 2.63
#